data_AF-A0A239IKY7-F1
#
_entry.id   AF-A0A239IKY7-F1
#
_cell.length_a   1.000
_cell.length_b   1.000
_cell.length_c   1.000
_cell.angle_alpha   90.00
_cell.angle_beta   90.00
_cell.angle_gamma   90.00
#
_symmetry.space_group_name_H-M   'P 1'
#
loop_
_entity.id
_entity.type
_entity.pdbx_description
1 polymer ?
#
loop_
_entity_poly.entity_id
_entity_poly.type
_entity_poly.pdbx_seq_one_letter_code
_entity_poly.pdbx_strand_id
1 'polypeptide(L)'
;MALARGALDAGALPDVRGERPHVRVTIDWQALCAERGAPGVAGGALGWAGPIGPETARRLACDAAVARVITGPDGLPLDVGRAQRTATAAIRRAVELRDGHCVFAGCDAPPEWCDVHHVVHWAHGGPTSCDNGALLCERHHTAVHEGGFTITRDRGTSRWHTRRPDGAEVLSRAGP
;
A
#
# COMPACT_ATOMS: atom_id res chain seq x y z
N MET A 1 -0.53 -16.97 19.09
CA MET A 1 0.52 -16.86 18.04
C MET A 1 0.94 -18.22 17.48
N ALA A 2 1.22 -19.25 18.30
CA ALA A 2 1.70 -20.56 17.81
C ALA A 2 0.78 -21.29 16.81
N LEU A 3 -0.55 -21.29 17.02
CA LEU A 3 -1.50 -21.94 16.10
C LEU A 3 -1.55 -21.28 14.71
N ALA A 4 -1.58 -19.95 14.68
CA ALA A 4 -1.53 -19.20 13.41
C ALA A 4 -0.20 -19.41 12.69
N ARG A 5 0.91 -19.48 13.43
CA ARG A 5 2.25 -19.74 12.89
C ARG A 5 2.34 -21.12 12.24
N GLY A 6 1.90 -22.17 12.93
CA GLY A 6 1.89 -23.53 12.37
C GLY A 6 1.07 -23.65 11.09
N ALA A 7 -0.07 -22.95 11.01
CA ALA A 7 -0.88 -22.91 9.80
C ALA A 7 -0.21 -22.16 8.63
N LEU A 8 0.49 -21.05 8.91
CA LEU A 8 1.23 -20.29 7.92
C LEU A 8 2.45 -21.05 7.38
N ASP A 9 3.22 -21.67 8.27
CA ASP A 9 4.45 -22.39 7.91
C ASP A 9 4.15 -23.65 7.10
N ALA A 10 3.03 -24.33 7.38
CA ALA A 10 2.58 -25.52 6.66
C ALA A 10 2.31 -25.29 5.16
N GLY A 11 2.09 -24.02 4.73
CA GLY A 11 1.91 -23.68 3.32
C GLY A 11 0.65 -24.22 2.65
N ALA A 12 -0.30 -24.71 3.44
CA ALA A 12 -1.58 -25.21 2.97
C ALA A 12 -2.65 -24.12 2.82
N LEU A 13 -2.33 -22.87 3.19
CA LEU A 13 -3.25 -21.74 3.11
C LEU A 13 -3.19 -21.08 1.71
N PRO A 14 -4.32 -20.59 1.20
CA PRO A 14 -4.37 -19.94 -0.10
C PRO A 14 -3.60 -18.61 -0.08
N ASP A 15 -2.95 -18.30 -1.20
CA ASP A 15 -2.38 -16.97 -1.43
C ASP A 15 -3.45 -16.00 -1.93
N VAL A 16 -3.39 -14.76 -1.47
CA VAL A 16 -4.19 -13.65 -1.98
C VAL A 16 -3.23 -12.60 -2.51
N ARG A 17 -3.35 -12.23 -3.79
CA ARG A 17 -2.49 -11.22 -4.45
C ARG A 17 -0.99 -11.52 -4.39
N GLY A 18 -0.64 -12.82 -4.44
CA GLY A 18 0.76 -13.28 -4.42
C GLY A 18 1.41 -13.28 -3.05
N GLU A 19 0.63 -13.11 -1.98
CA GLU A 19 1.09 -13.20 -0.61
C GLU A 19 0.30 -14.25 0.17
N ARG A 20 1.02 -15.05 0.95
CA ARG A 20 0.44 -15.90 1.99
C ARG A 20 -0.36 -15.03 2.97
N PRO A 21 -1.34 -15.59 3.71
CA PRO A 21 -2.04 -14.82 4.73
C PRO A 21 -1.03 -14.19 5.69
N HIS A 22 -1.10 -12.89 5.89
CA HIS A 22 -0.12 -12.16 6.68
C HIS A 22 -0.78 -10.95 7.34
N VAL A 23 -0.09 -10.41 8.34
CA VAL A 23 -0.50 -9.17 9.01
C VAL A 23 0.57 -8.12 8.73
N ARG A 24 0.17 -7.01 8.11
CA ARG A 24 1.05 -5.86 7.88
C ARG A 24 1.04 -4.94 9.09
N VAL A 25 2.23 -4.69 9.65
CA VAL A 25 2.48 -3.68 10.68
C VAL A 25 3.38 -2.62 10.09
N THR A 26 2.94 -1.36 10.13
CA THR A 26 3.78 -0.21 9.75
C THR A 26 4.16 0.55 11.02
N ILE A 27 5.45 0.80 11.21
CA ILE A 27 5.97 1.60 12.33
C ILE A 27 7.19 2.38 11.86
N ASP A 28 7.37 3.60 12.38
CA ASP A 28 8.56 4.39 12.13
C ASP A 28 9.83 3.70 12.70
N TRP A 29 10.96 3.84 12.00
CA TRP A 29 12.22 3.20 12.40
C TRP A 29 12.76 3.74 13.73
N GLN A 30 12.71 5.06 13.94
CA GLN A 30 13.17 5.67 15.19
C GLN A 30 12.27 5.21 16.34
N ALA A 31 10.96 5.14 16.11
CA ALA A 31 10.02 4.60 17.09
C ALA A 31 10.30 3.13 17.44
N LEU A 32 10.62 2.29 16.44
CA LEU A 32 10.95 0.88 16.65
C LEU A 32 12.26 0.70 17.44
N CYS A 33 13.26 1.56 17.22
CA CYS A 33 14.57 1.50 17.86
C CYS A 33 14.68 2.27 19.19
N ALA A 34 13.72 3.14 19.51
CA ALA A 34 13.73 3.92 20.75
C ALA A 34 13.71 3.04 22.00
N GLU A 35 14.33 3.51 23.08
CA GLU A 35 14.26 2.84 24.38
C GLU A 35 12.81 2.66 24.84
N ARG A 36 12.55 1.58 25.60
CA ARG A 36 11.20 1.33 26.12
C ARG A 36 10.79 2.47 27.04
N GLY A 37 9.59 3.00 26.81
CA GLY A 37 9.06 4.11 27.59
C GLY A 37 9.63 5.49 27.24
N ALA A 38 10.41 5.60 26.14
CA ALA A 38 10.88 6.90 25.67
C ALA A 38 9.67 7.83 25.38
N PRO A 39 9.65 9.06 25.92
CA PRO A 39 8.56 9.99 25.70
C PRO A 39 8.49 10.42 24.23
N GLY A 40 7.27 10.54 23.70
CA GLY A 40 7.03 10.98 22.31
C GLY A 40 7.14 9.90 21.24
N VAL A 41 7.33 8.62 21.60
CA VAL A 41 7.36 7.52 20.63
C VAL A 41 5.94 7.14 20.18
N ALA A 42 5.65 7.36 18.90
CA ALA A 42 4.41 6.91 18.28
C ALA A 42 4.38 5.38 18.13
N GLY A 43 3.19 4.80 18.27
CA GLY A 43 2.96 3.37 18.03
C GLY A 43 3.04 2.99 16.56
N GLY A 44 2.96 1.69 16.28
CA GLY A 44 2.73 1.18 14.93
C GLY A 44 1.24 1.23 14.55
N ALA A 45 0.93 0.84 13.33
CA ALA A 45 -0.44 0.63 12.89
C ALA A 45 -0.59 -0.75 12.23
N LEU A 46 -1.68 -1.42 12.58
CA LEU A 46 -2.22 -2.56 11.85
C LEU A 46 -3.22 -2.03 10.84
N GLY A 47 -3.11 -2.43 9.57
CA GLY A 47 -3.95 -1.90 8.49
C GLY A 47 -5.45 -1.84 8.85
N TRP A 48 -6.02 -2.96 9.30
CA TRP A 48 -7.45 -3.07 9.62
C TRP A 48 -7.80 -2.89 11.11
N ALA A 49 -6.82 -2.99 12.02
CA ALA A 49 -7.07 -2.96 13.47
C ALA A 49 -6.66 -1.64 14.14
N GLY A 50 -6.08 -0.71 13.38
CA GLY A 50 -5.72 0.61 13.87
C GLY A 50 -4.40 0.65 14.64
N PRO A 51 -4.17 1.68 15.46
CA PRO A 51 -2.89 1.90 16.12
C PRO A 51 -2.60 0.81 17.17
N ILE A 52 -1.33 0.40 17.23
CA ILE A 52 -0.80 -0.51 18.23
C ILE A 52 0.34 0.17 18.97
N GLY A 53 0.46 -0.11 20.27
CA GLY A 53 1.58 0.41 21.06
C GLY A 53 2.94 -0.07 20.52
N PRO A 54 4.02 0.72 20.70
CA PRO A 54 5.35 0.37 20.21
C PRO A 54 5.85 -0.97 20.76
N GLU A 55 5.47 -1.34 21.99
CA GLU A 55 5.82 -2.65 22.55
C GLU A 55 5.08 -3.82 21.91
N THR A 56 3.83 -3.61 21.48
CA THR A 56 3.11 -4.61 20.68
C THR A 56 3.78 -4.77 19.31
N ALA A 57 4.15 -3.67 18.66
CA ALA A 57 4.88 -3.71 17.39
C ALA A 57 6.24 -4.43 17.53
N ARG A 58 7.01 -4.14 18.58
CA ARG A 58 8.28 -4.84 18.88
C ARG A 58 8.09 -6.33 19.10
N ARG A 59 7.07 -6.73 19.86
CA ARG A 59 6.73 -8.16 20.07
C ARG A 59 6.38 -8.86 18.77
N LEU A 60 5.61 -8.21 17.89
CA LEU A 60 5.27 -8.75 16.57
C LEU A 60 6.52 -8.87 15.69
N ALA A 61 7.44 -7.89 15.75
CA ALA A 61 8.68 -7.91 14.98
C ALA A 61 9.63 -9.05 15.36
N CYS A 62 9.62 -9.52 16.62
CA CYS A 62 10.46 -10.65 17.06
C CYS A 62 10.17 -11.96 16.32
N ASP A 63 8.94 -12.14 15.82
CA ASP A 63 8.48 -13.38 15.17
C ASP A 63 8.06 -13.16 13.70
N ALA A 64 8.33 -11.99 13.13
CA ALA A 64 7.89 -11.63 11.78
C ALA A 64 9.04 -11.62 10.76
N ALA A 65 8.71 -11.87 9.49
CA ALA A 65 9.56 -11.45 8.39
C ALA A 65 9.51 -9.92 8.29
N VAL A 66 10.62 -9.24 8.59
CA VAL A 66 10.70 -7.78 8.56
C VAL A 66 11.12 -7.32 7.17
N ALA A 67 10.23 -6.65 6.44
CA ALA A 67 10.58 -5.93 5.23
C ALA A 67 10.96 -4.49 5.58
N ARG A 68 12.18 -4.08 5.24
CA ARG A 68 12.58 -2.67 5.31
C ARG A 68 12.10 -1.96 4.05
N VAL A 69 11.21 -0.99 4.20
CA VAL A 69 10.85 -0.06 3.12
C VAL A 69 11.57 1.26 3.40
N ILE A 70 12.54 1.61 2.55
CA ILE A 70 13.28 2.87 2.67
C ILE A 70 12.56 3.90 1.83
N THR A 71 11.88 4.83 2.47
CA THR A 71 11.26 5.99 1.82
C THR A 71 12.24 7.15 1.85
N GLY A 72 12.92 7.42 0.74
CA GLY A 72 13.90 8.51 0.58
C GLY A 72 14.31 8.64 -0.89
N PRO A 73 15.04 9.71 -1.28
CA PRO A 73 15.45 9.94 -2.67
C PRO A 73 16.29 8.78 -3.26
N ASP A 74 16.98 8.02 -2.41
CA ASP A 74 17.78 6.84 -2.78
C ASP A 74 17.06 5.51 -2.54
N GLY A 75 15.77 5.56 -2.18
CA GLY A 75 14.94 4.38 -1.90
C GLY A 75 14.69 3.58 -3.17
N LEU A 76 15.42 2.48 -3.32
CA LEU A 76 15.46 1.56 -4.47
C LEU A 76 14.17 1.53 -5.31
N PRO A 77 14.25 1.72 -6.64
CA PRO A 77 13.11 1.54 -7.51
C PRO A 77 12.69 0.07 -7.51
N LEU A 78 11.49 -0.19 -6.98
CA LEU A 78 10.79 -1.45 -7.18
C LEU A 78 10.08 -1.36 -8.52
N ASP A 79 10.81 -1.69 -9.58
CA ASP A 79 10.35 -1.71 -10.97
C ASP A 79 10.72 -3.05 -11.58
N VAL A 80 9.74 -3.76 -12.15
CA VAL A 80 9.95 -5.01 -12.89
C VAL A 80 9.63 -4.86 -14.38
N GLY A 81 9.44 -3.62 -14.83
CA GLY A 81 9.16 -3.22 -16.19
C GLY A 81 7.94 -3.94 -16.73
N ARG A 82 8.11 -4.59 -17.88
CA ARG A 82 7.06 -5.38 -18.55
C ARG A 82 7.21 -6.89 -18.34
N ALA A 83 8.21 -7.33 -17.58
CA ALA A 83 8.46 -8.75 -17.34
C ALA A 83 7.32 -9.41 -16.55
N GLN A 84 6.58 -8.63 -15.75
CA GLN A 84 5.42 -9.10 -14.99
C GLN A 84 4.26 -8.13 -15.16
N ARG A 85 3.08 -8.66 -15.48
CA ARG A 85 1.85 -7.87 -15.57
C ARG A 85 1.31 -7.49 -14.20
N THR A 86 1.33 -8.42 -13.25
CA THR A 86 0.84 -8.20 -11.89
C THR A 86 1.94 -7.56 -11.03
N ALA A 87 1.57 -6.60 -10.19
CA ALA A 87 2.49 -6.03 -9.22
C ALA A 87 3.07 -7.13 -8.32
N THR A 88 4.38 -7.14 -8.15
CA THR A 88 5.03 -8.02 -7.18
C THR A 88 4.62 -7.63 -5.76
N ALA A 89 4.77 -8.54 -4.81
CA ALA A 89 4.54 -8.23 -3.39
C ALA A 89 5.33 -6.99 -2.93
N ALA A 90 6.56 -6.81 -3.42
CA ALA A 90 7.38 -5.64 -3.11
C ALA A 90 6.76 -4.34 -3.66
N ILE A 91 6.38 -4.32 -4.95
CA ILE A 91 5.73 -3.17 -5.59
C ILE A 91 4.42 -2.85 -4.89
N ARG A 92 3.61 -3.87 -4.59
CA ARG A 92 2.36 -3.71 -3.86
C ARG A 92 2.60 -3.03 -2.52
N ARG A 93 3.51 -3.54 -1.68
CA ARG A 93 3.80 -2.95 -0.36
C ARG A 93 4.24 -1.49 -0.44
N ALA A 94 5.06 -1.15 -1.44
CA ALA A 94 5.52 0.21 -1.63
C ALA A 94 4.39 1.15 -2.09
N VAL A 95 3.52 0.69 -2.99
CA VAL A 95 2.32 1.44 -3.42
C VAL A 95 1.34 1.61 -2.25
N GLU A 96 1.13 0.56 -1.43
CA GLU A 96 0.28 0.62 -0.24
C GLU A 96 0.80 1.61 0.81
N LEU A 97 2.11 1.64 1.04
CA LEU A 97 2.73 2.59 1.97
C LEU A 97 2.61 4.03 1.46
N ARG A 98 2.78 4.25 0.16
CA ARG A 98 2.72 5.60 -0.44
C ARG A 98 1.28 6.14 -0.44
N ASP A 99 0.33 5.32 -0.85
CA ASP A 99 -1.05 5.76 -1.10
C ASP A 99 -1.92 5.72 0.17
N GLY A 100 -1.66 4.77 1.09
CA GLY A 100 -2.36 4.65 2.38
C GLY A 100 -3.83 4.22 2.31
N HIS A 101 -4.54 4.57 1.25
CA HIS A 101 -5.92 4.20 0.93
C HIS A 101 -6.15 4.31 -0.58
N CYS A 102 -7.37 4.06 -1.04
CA CYS A 102 -7.77 4.29 -2.43
C CYS A 102 -7.49 5.75 -2.85
N VAL A 103 -6.75 5.95 -3.94
CA VAL A 103 -6.30 7.29 -4.39
C VAL A 103 -7.37 8.11 -5.09
N PHE A 104 -8.52 7.50 -5.40
CA PHE A 104 -9.64 8.20 -6.00
C PHE A 104 -10.14 9.30 -5.06
N ALA A 105 -10.36 10.50 -5.59
CA ALA A 105 -10.68 11.70 -4.80
C ALA A 105 -11.84 11.47 -3.82
N GLY A 106 -11.55 11.63 -2.52
CA GLY A 106 -12.52 11.51 -1.42
C GLY A 106 -12.86 10.07 -1.01
N CYS A 107 -12.03 9.09 -1.36
CA CYS A 107 -12.22 7.69 -0.97
C CYS A 107 -11.22 7.25 0.10
N ASP A 108 -11.72 6.82 1.26
CA ASP A 108 -10.88 6.35 2.37
C ASP A 108 -10.85 4.81 2.48
N ALA A 109 -11.12 4.11 1.36
CA ALA A 109 -11.14 2.65 1.35
C ALA A 109 -9.73 2.12 1.64
N PRO A 110 -9.56 1.20 2.60
CA PRO A 110 -8.25 0.81 3.07
C PRO A 110 -7.53 -0.08 2.03
N PRO A 111 -6.19 -0.20 2.10
CA PRO A 111 -5.38 -0.92 1.11
C PRO A 111 -5.78 -2.39 0.89
N GLU A 112 -6.33 -3.03 1.92
CA GLU A 112 -6.79 -4.42 1.88
C GLU A 112 -7.95 -4.60 0.88
N TRP A 113 -8.71 -3.54 0.61
CA TRP A 113 -9.81 -3.52 -0.36
C TRP A 113 -9.37 -3.01 -1.74
N CYS A 114 -8.07 -2.74 -1.91
CA CYS A 114 -7.52 -2.10 -3.08
C CYS A 114 -6.59 -3.01 -3.89
N ASP A 115 -6.62 -2.77 -5.21
CA ASP A 115 -5.75 -3.35 -6.21
C ASP A 115 -4.71 -2.32 -6.63
N VAL A 116 -3.53 -2.79 -7.06
CA VAL A 116 -2.56 -1.91 -7.73
C VAL A 116 -2.99 -1.76 -9.18
N HIS A 117 -3.49 -0.58 -9.50
CA HIS A 117 -3.87 -0.16 -10.83
C HIS A 117 -2.69 0.49 -11.57
N HIS A 118 -2.50 0.16 -12.84
CA HIS A 118 -1.53 0.84 -13.69
C HIS A 118 -2.13 2.13 -14.26
N VAL A 119 -1.60 3.29 -13.85
CA VAL A 119 -2.04 4.62 -14.30
C VAL A 119 -1.91 4.75 -15.82
N VAL A 120 -0.74 4.44 -16.36
CA VAL A 120 -0.61 4.07 -17.77
C VAL A 120 -0.90 2.59 -17.83
N HIS A 121 -2.05 2.20 -18.37
CA HIS A 121 -2.44 0.79 -18.43
C HIS A 121 -1.33 -0.07 -19.04
N TRP A 122 -1.12 -1.25 -18.45
CA TRP A 122 -0.12 -2.21 -18.95
C TRP A 122 -0.35 -2.58 -20.42
N ALA A 123 -1.62 -2.71 -20.84
CA ALA A 123 -2.01 -2.97 -22.23
C ALA A 123 -1.61 -1.84 -23.19
N HIS A 124 -1.43 -0.61 -22.70
CA HIS A 124 -1.01 0.56 -23.46
C HIS A 124 0.47 0.87 -23.31
N GLY A 125 1.28 -0.05 -22.78
CA GLY A 125 2.73 0.14 -22.69
C GLY A 125 3.26 0.35 -21.26
N GLY A 126 2.39 0.59 -20.28
CA GLY A 126 2.82 1.01 -18.95
C GLY A 126 3.63 -0.04 -18.19
N PRO A 127 4.70 0.38 -17.48
CA PRO A 127 5.52 -0.53 -16.68
C PRO A 127 4.82 -0.93 -15.39
N THR A 128 5.15 -2.10 -14.86
CA THR A 128 4.81 -2.51 -13.50
C THR A 128 5.88 -1.97 -12.56
N SER A 129 5.61 -0.80 -11.99
CA SER A 129 6.51 -0.10 -11.10
C SER A 129 5.73 0.63 -10.00
N CYS A 130 6.41 1.03 -8.93
CA CYS A 130 5.79 1.92 -7.94
C CYS A 130 5.26 3.19 -8.59
N ASP A 131 6.02 3.83 -9.48
CA ASP A 131 5.63 5.10 -10.07
C ASP A 131 4.39 5.04 -10.96
N ASN A 132 4.16 3.92 -11.63
CA ASN A 132 2.99 3.71 -12.47
C ASN A 132 1.84 3.00 -11.75
N GLY A 133 2.04 2.51 -10.52
CA GLY A 133 1.01 1.87 -9.71
C GLY A 133 0.21 2.87 -8.88
N ALA A 134 -1.08 2.62 -8.68
CA ALA A 134 -1.99 3.38 -7.82
C ALA A 134 -2.92 2.44 -7.06
N LEU A 135 -3.23 2.69 -5.79
CA LEU A 135 -4.28 1.92 -5.09
C LEU A 135 -5.68 2.36 -5.51
N LEU A 136 -6.48 1.44 -6.04
CA LEU A 136 -7.90 1.65 -6.28
C LEU A 136 -8.73 0.51 -5.67
N CYS A 137 -9.78 0.86 -4.92
CA CYS A 137 -10.77 -0.13 -4.50
C CYS A 137 -11.58 -0.62 -5.70
N GLU A 138 -12.18 -1.81 -5.59
CA GLU A 138 -12.94 -2.44 -6.69
C GLU A 138 -13.87 -1.46 -7.42
N ARG A 139 -14.71 -0.73 -6.67
CA ARG A 139 -15.64 0.28 -7.22
C ARG A 139 -14.93 1.32 -8.10
N HIS A 140 -13.83 1.91 -7.63
CA HIS A 140 -13.12 2.94 -8.38
C HIS A 140 -12.19 2.37 -9.43
N HIS A 141 -11.75 1.13 -9.26
CA HIS A 141 -11.00 0.42 -10.27
C HIS A 141 -11.86 0.21 -11.51
N THR A 142 -13.12 -0.22 -11.34
CA THR A 142 -14.12 -0.28 -12.41
C THR A 142 -14.42 1.12 -12.98
N ALA A 143 -14.57 2.14 -12.14
CA ALA A 143 -14.83 3.50 -12.63
C ALA A 143 -13.72 4.04 -13.54
N VAL A 144 -12.45 3.73 -13.25
CA VAL A 144 -11.32 4.12 -14.10
C VAL A 144 -11.22 3.23 -15.35
N HIS A 145 -11.45 1.92 -15.23
CA HIS A 145 -11.37 1.00 -16.38
C HIS A 145 -12.52 1.15 -17.38
N GLU A 146 -13.74 1.36 -16.90
CA GLU A 146 -14.96 1.27 -17.71
C GLU A 146 -15.74 2.59 -17.70
N GLY A 147 -15.66 3.33 -16.59
CA GLY A 147 -16.42 4.56 -16.38
C GLY A 147 -15.80 5.82 -17.00
N GLY A 148 -14.62 5.72 -17.63
CA GLY A 148 -13.93 6.83 -18.29
C GLY A 148 -13.27 7.85 -17.34
N PHE A 149 -13.18 7.52 -16.04
CA PHE A 149 -12.44 8.35 -15.09
C PHE A 149 -10.94 8.18 -15.29
N THR A 150 -10.18 9.23 -15.00
CA THR A 150 -8.70 9.18 -15.05
C THR A 150 -8.11 9.57 -13.71
N ILE A 151 -6.98 8.95 -13.37
CA ILE A 151 -6.17 9.30 -12.20
C ILE A 151 -4.76 9.68 -12.65
N THR A 152 -4.18 10.71 -12.04
CA THR A 152 -2.80 11.15 -12.30
C THR A 152 -2.12 11.55 -11.01
N ARG A 153 -0.79 11.45 -10.94
CA ARG A 153 0.02 11.82 -9.77
C ARG A 153 0.99 12.92 -10.12
N ASP A 154 1.12 13.91 -9.23
CA ASP A 154 2.21 14.88 -9.30
C ASP A 154 3.54 14.17 -9.05
N ARG A 155 4.50 14.31 -9.98
CA ARG A 155 5.81 13.63 -9.91
C ARG A 155 6.53 13.96 -8.60
N GLY A 156 7.08 12.93 -7.96
CA GLY A 156 7.82 13.08 -6.70
C GLY A 156 6.96 13.36 -5.47
N THR A 157 5.62 13.33 -5.59
CA THR A 157 4.70 13.56 -4.47
C THR A 157 3.72 12.39 -4.32
N SER A 158 2.97 12.38 -3.20
CA SER A 158 1.80 11.51 -3.00
C SER A 158 0.47 12.19 -3.37
N ARG A 159 0.51 13.30 -4.11
CA ARG A 159 -0.69 14.04 -4.49
C ARG A 159 -1.31 13.45 -5.76
N TRP A 160 -2.54 13.00 -5.63
CA TRP A 160 -3.32 12.39 -6.71
C TRP A 160 -4.45 13.32 -7.18
N HIS A 161 -4.70 13.26 -8.49
CA HIS A 161 -5.77 13.99 -9.16
C HIS A 161 -6.70 13.00 -9.83
N THR A 162 -8.00 13.16 -9.63
CA THR A 162 -9.04 12.38 -10.31
C THR A 162 -9.79 13.29 -11.27
N ARG A 163 -9.93 12.90 -12.54
CA ARG A 163 -10.79 13.61 -13.50
C ARG A 163 -11.94 12.73 -13.96
N ARG A 164 -13.09 13.36 -14.15
CA ARG A 164 -14.29 12.78 -14.74
C ARG A 164 -14.09 12.57 -16.25
N PRO A 165 -14.99 11.79 -16.89
CA PRO A 165 -14.97 11.61 -18.35
C PRO A 165 -15.09 12.92 -19.14
N ASP A 166 -15.74 13.94 -18.58
CA ASP A 166 -15.87 15.28 -19.16
C ASP A 166 -14.61 16.15 -18.98
N GLY A 167 -13.56 15.62 -18.34
CA GLY A 167 -12.30 16.31 -18.05
C GLY A 167 -12.33 17.15 -16.77
N ALA A 168 -13.48 17.34 -16.13
CA ALA A 168 -13.58 18.10 -14.90
C ALA A 168 -12.87 17.37 -13.75
N GLU A 169 -12.11 18.11 -12.94
CA GLU A 169 -11.43 17.56 -11.78
C GLU A 169 -12.41 17.28 -10.65
N VAL A 170 -12.36 16.06 -10.11
CA VAL A 170 -13.10 15.70 -8.90
C VAL A 170 -12.31 16.25 -7.72
N LEU A 171 -12.76 17.38 -7.19
CA LEU A 171 -12.23 17.91 -5.96
C LEU A 171 -12.76 17.07 -4.80
N SER A 172 -11.88 16.37 -4.10
CA SER A 172 -12.22 15.87 -2.77
C SER A 172 -12.52 17.10 -1.92
N ARG A 173 -13.69 17.15 -1.28
CA ARG A 173 -13.88 18.12 -0.18
C ARG A 173 -12.77 17.80 0.81
N ALA A 174 -11.88 18.76 1.08
CA ALA A 174 -10.91 18.61 2.14
C ALA A 174 -11.68 18.12 3.38
N GLY A 175 -11.24 17.01 3.96
CA GLY A 175 -11.72 16.60 5.28
C GLY A 175 -11.49 17.76 6.28
N PRO A 176 -12.32 17.84 7.34
CA PRO A 176 -12.33 18.96 8.28
C PRO A 176 -10.98 19.26 8.93
#